data_AF-A0A929Z4T8-F1
#
_entry.id   AF-A0A929Z4T8-F1
#
_cell.length_a   1.000
_cell.length_b   1.000
_cell.length_c   1.000
_cell.angle_alpha   90.00
_cell.angle_beta   90.00
_cell.angle_gamma   90.00
#
_symmetry.space_group_name_H-M   'P 1'
#
loop_
_entity.id
_entity.type
_entity.pdbx_description
1 polymer ?
#
loop_
_entity_poly.entity_id
_entity_poly.type
_entity_poly.pdbx_seq_one_letter_code
_entity_poly.pdbx_strand_id
1 'polypeptide(L)'
;ALTREIGLNNDSMFLGIDVGGSTSDILLLARDPHNANKVTLFRESSVRLAAGVFFNAIINSEKFREALNHFCQKENKSKVFVNNVEEIIRDAPQKAPYCLNSVFDQLKDTADYERFYSAINERAKFVFTIPAYVTGLLLFYSGMLIGDTIKKQQLDNIKRVDVLTFGKGGRLFHWLREPAGTNATERYYADCVNAGLHLIVDKEVSVQYRHDIEVDNKSEVAKGLVQPREVVMSDALDGKELCGEEGVSFRDGNNNVITLNTEDELTGAYFDNHMEGIDFSGTKNFQVFMEQFCDFVSNKTKLYPDVDNLREDIAELHTRVVNHITEDLEYKKALKHNGPEFPYHQPIIIAEGACFLKTIIKKIFV
;
A
#
# COMPACT_ATOMS: atom_id res chain seq x y z
N ALA A 1 -6.73 12.76 -13.64
CA ALA A 1 -8.21 12.82 -13.59
C ALA A 1 -8.77 14.13 -14.16
N LEU A 2 -8.32 15.29 -13.67
CA LEU A 2 -8.82 16.62 -14.07
C LEU A 2 -8.61 17.00 -15.55
N THR A 3 -7.59 16.44 -16.21
CA THR A 3 -7.25 16.68 -17.63
C THR A 3 -8.01 15.79 -18.61
N ARG A 4 -8.63 14.71 -18.13
CA ARG A 4 -9.29 13.69 -18.96
C ARG A 4 -10.81 13.59 -18.73
N GLU A 5 -11.40 14.61 -18.10
CA GLU A 5 -12.84 14.66 -17.78
C GLU A 5 -13.37 13.39 -17.13
N ILE A 6 -12.57 12.76 -16.25
CA ILE A 6 -13.03 11.60 -15.48
C ILE A 6 -14.01 12.14 -14.43
N GLY A 7 -15.29 12.12 -14.76
CA GLY A 7 -16.37 12.58 -13.91
C GLY A 7 -16.66 11.59 -12.79
N LEU A 8 -16.75 12.09 -11.57
CA LEU A 8 -17.31 11.35 -10.45
C LEU A 8 -18.82 11.28 -10.63
N ASN A 9 -19.35 10.08 -10.85
CA ASN A 9 -20.77 9.80 -10.96
C ASN A 9 -21.43 9.69 -9.57
N ASN A 10 -22.75 9.76 -9.52
CA ASN A 10 -23.50 9.62 -8.27
C ASN A 10 -23.38 8.22 -7.64
N ASP A 11 -23.04 7.18 -8.41
CA ASP A 11 -22.91 5.79 -7.94
C ASP A 11 -21.45 5.31 -7.91
N SER A 12 -20.50 6.22 -8.02
CA SER A 12 -19.06 5.92 -8.02
C SER A 12 -18.32 6.66 -6.92
N MET A 13 -17.29 6.02 -6.39
CA MET A 13 -16.30 6.60 -5.48
C MET A 13 -14.92 6.58 -6.13
N PHE A 14 -14.14 7.63 -5.93
CA PHE A 14 -12.73 7.66 -6.27
C PHE A 14 -11.92 7.25 -5.05
N LEU A 15 -11.09 6.22 -5.23
CA LEU A 15 -10.04 5.82 -4.30
C LEU A 15 -8.72 6.36 -4.85
N GLY A 16 -8.21 7.43 -4.26
CA GLY A 16 -6.88 7.95 -4.55
C GLY A 16 -5.84 7.33 -3.63
N ILE A 17 -4.72 6.86 -4.20
CA ILE A 17 -3.58 6.34 -3.44
C ILE A 17 -2.30 6.99 -3.96
N ASP A 18 -1.70 7.89 -3.19
CA ASP A 18 -0.37 8.43 -3.46
C ASP A 18 0.68 7.60 -2.73
N VAL A 19 1.48 6.83 -3.47
CA VAL A 19 2.51 5.98 -2.89
C VAL A 19 3.84 6.73 -2.89
N GLY A 20 4.26 7.14 -1.70
CA GLY A 20 5.55 7.78 -1.45
C GLY A 20 6.70 6.79 -1.24
N GLY A 21 7.80 7.32 -0.68
CA GLY A 21 8.96 6.51 -0.31
C GLY A 21 8.80 5.80 1.04
N SER A 22 8.19 6.46 2.02
CA SER A 22 8.03 5.98 3.40
C SER A 22 6.59 5.78 3.84
N THR A 23 5.66 6.55 3.26
CA THR A 23 4.22 6.50 3.54
C THR A 23 3.44 6.40 2.23
N SER A 24 2.19 5.95 2.33
CA SER A 24 1.20 6.10 1.27
C SER A 24 -0.02 6.83 1.81
N ASP A 25 -0.48 7.83 1.08
CA ASP A 25 -1.67 8.61 1.42
C ASP A 25 -2.86 8.07 0.64
N ILE A 26 -3.97 7.85 1.34
CA ILE A 26 -5.22 7.29 0.82
C ILE A 26 -6.31 8.33 0.99
N LEU A 27 -7.09 8.58 -0.07
CA LEU A 27 -8.21 9.51 -0.05
C LEU A 27 -9.46 8.91 -0.69
N LEU A 28 -10.62 9.24 -0.14
CA LEU A 28 -11.92 8.81 -0.64
C LEU A 28 -12.79 10.03 -1.02
N LEU A 29 -13.11 10.12 -2.30
CA LEU A 29 -13.97 11.17 -2.86
C LEU A 29 -15.24 10.54 -3.44
N ALA A 30 -16.41 11.04 -3.02
CA ALA A 30 -17.71 10.64 -3.56
C ALA A 30 -18.62 11.86 -3.69
N ARG A 31 -19.73 11.72 -4.40
CA ARG A 31 -20.79 12.74 -4.35
C ARG A 31 -21.63 12.54 -3.11
N ASP A 32 -21.81 13.61 -2.35
CA ASP A 32 -22.57 13.59 -1.10
C ASP A 32 -24.07 13.81 -1.37
N PRO A 33 -24.92 12.78 -1.23
CA PRO A 33 -26.36 12.91 -1.45
C PRO A 33 -27.03 13.86 -0.44
N HIS A 34 -26.41 14.08 0.72
CA HIS A 34 -26.90 14.97 1.78
C HIS A 34 -26.46 16.43 1.59
N ASN A 35 -25.48 16.69 0.72
CA ASN A 35 -24.97 18.03 0.39
C ASN A 35 -25.10 18.34 -1.10
N ALA A 36 -26.32 18.24 -1.63
CA ALA A 36 -26.67 18.58 -3.02
C ALA A 36 -25.81 17.88 -4.08
N ASN A 37 -25.34 16.66 -3.82
CA ASN A 37 -24.43 15.88 -4.67
C ASN A 37 -23.12 16.60 -5.00
N LYS A 38 -22.65 17.48 -4.12
CA LYS A 38 -21.31 18.06 -4.22
C LYS A 38 -20.26 16.96 -4.11
N VAL A 39 -19.13 17.16 -4.78
CA VAL A 39 -17.97 16.29 -4.64
C VAL A 39 -17.35 16.56 -3.28
N THR A 40 -17.34 15.55 -2.43
CA THR A 40 -16.93 15.65 -1.04
C THR A 40 -15.81 14.66 -0.73
N LEU A 41 -14.80 15.15 -0.01
CA LEU A 41 -13.75 14.34 0.59
C LEU A 41 -14.27 13.75 1.91
N PHE A 42 -14.38 12.43 1.95
CA PHE A 42 -14.96 11.71 3.09
C PHE A 42 -13.91 11.11 4.02
N ARG A 43 -12.74 10.75 3.49
CA ARG A 43 -11.67 10.14 4.27
C ARG A 43 -10.31 10.54 3.71
N GLU A 44 -9.38 10.80 4.60
CA GLU A 44 -7.94 10.85 4.34
C GLU A 44 -7.24 9.96 5.36
N SER A 45 -6.24 9.22 4.92
CA SER A 45 -5.44 8.31 5.74
C SER A 45 -4.01 8.33 5.25
N SER A 46 -3.05 8.23 6.16
CA SER A 46 -1.62 8.19 5.83
C SER A 46 -0.96 7.02 6.54
N VAL A 47 -0.58 6.02 5.75
CA VAL A 47 -0.14 4.72 6.28
C VAL A 47 1.34 4.47 6.02
N ARG A 48 2.01 3.80 6.97
CA ARG A 48 3.45 3.49 6.90
C ARG A 48 3.76 2.24 6.09
N LEU A 49 3.25 2.20 4.86
CA LEU A 49 3.51 1.15 3.89
C LEU A 49 3.71 1.82 2.53
N ALA A 50 4.88 1.63 1.91
CA ALA A 50 5.29 2.47 0.78
C ALA A 50 6.32 1.79 -0.13
N ALA A 51 6.67 2.46 -1.23
CA ALA A 51 7.54 1.90 -2.25
C ALA A 51 9.01 1.77 -1.84
N GLY A 52 9.48 2.53 -0.84
CA GLY A 52 10.89 2.49 -0.42
C GLY A 52 11.37 1.10 0.00
N VAL A 53 10.47 0.28 0.55
CA VAL A 53 10.78 -1.11 0.93
C VAL A 53 11.18 -1.94 -0.30
N PHE A 54 10.48 -1.76 -1.43
CA PHE A 54 10.82 -2.41 -2.70
C PHE A 54 12.20 -1.99 -3.20
N PHE A 55 12.46 -0.68 -3.22
CA PHE A 55 13.75 -0.14 -3.67
C PHE A 55 14.92 -0.59 -2.79
N ASN A 56 14.68 -0.86 -1.50
CA ASN A 56 15.72 -1.36 -0.60
C ASN A 56 15.92 -2.88 -0.68
N ALA A 57 14.89 -3.64 -1.07
CA ALA A 57 14.98 -5.10 -1.17
C ALA A 57 16.05 -5.58 -2.17
N ILE A 58 16.31 -4.79 -3.21
CA ILE A 58 17.39 -5.07 -4.19
C ILE A 58 18.78 -5.12 -3.54
N ILE A 59 19.01 -4.43 -2.43
CA ILE A 59 20.29 -4.43 -1.71
C ILE A 59 20.66 -5.86 -1.29
N ASN A 60 19.68 -6.65 -0.88
CA ASN A 60 19.92 -7.99 -0.34
C ASN A 60 19.90 -9.07 -1.43
N SER A 61 19.25 -8.84 -2.57
CA SER A 61 19.09 -9.87 -3.61
C SER A 61 20.10 -9.75 -4.76
N GLU A 62 21.10 -10.64 -4.80
CA GLU A 62 22.09 -10.69 -5.90
C GLU A 62 21.41 -10.90 -7.25
N LYS A 63 20.44 -11.81 -7.32
CA LYS A 63 19.69 -12.10 -8.54
C LYS A 63 18.90 -10.89 -9.07
N PHE A 64 18.34 -10.07 -8.18
CA PHE A 64 17.68 -8.83 -8.60
C PHE A 64 18.71 -7.80 -9.11
N ARG A 65 19.86 -7.68 -8.45
CA ARG A 65 20.96 -6.81 -8.91
C ARG A 65 21.52 -7.24 -10.27
N GLU A 66 21.66 -8.53 -10.51
CA GLU A 66 22.06 -9.09 -11.80
C GLU A 66 21.03 -8.78 -12.90
N ALA A 67 19.74 -8.89 -12.61
CA ALA A 67 18.68 -8.54 -13.56
C ALA A 67 18.72 -7.05 -13.94
N LEU A 68 18.89 -6.16 -12.96
CA LEU A 68 19.04 -4.72 -13.21
C LEU A 68 20.30 -4.42 -14.03
N ASN A 69 21.44 -5.01 -13.68
CA ASN A 69 22.68 -4.85 -14.43
C ASN A 69 22.53 -5.32 -15.88
N HIS A 70 21.87 -6.47 -16.08
CA HIS A 70 21.59 -7.00 -17.41
C HIS A 70 20.77 -6.03 -18.27
N PHE A 71 19.71 -5.44 -17.71
CA PHE A 71 18.90 -4.47 -18.43
C PHE A 71 19.72 -3.26 -18.89
N CYS A 72 20.52 -2.68 -17.98
CA CYS A 72 21.36 -1.52 -18.26
C CYS A 72 22.44 -1.81 -19.31
N GLN A 73 23.04 -3.01 -19.29
CA GLN A 73 24.21 -3.34 -20.10
C GLN A 73 23.88 -3.99 -21.44
N LYS A 74 22.77 -4.73 -21.54
CA LYS A 74 22.48 -5.58 -22.71
C LYS A 74 21.18 -5.22 -23.41
N GLU A 75 20.10 -4.98 -22.66
CA GLU A 75 18.77 -4.77 -23.26
C GLU A 75 18.52 -3.35 -23.75
N ASN A 76 19.04 -2.34 -23.03
CA ASN A 76 18.70 -0.93 -23.36
C ASN A 76 19.87 0.06 -23.29
N LYS A 77 21.08 -0.43 -23.59
CA LYS A 77 22.35 0.35 -23.47
C LYS A 77 22.35 1.68 -24.24
N SER A 78 21.53 1.82 -25.29
CA SER A 78 21.43 3.04 -26.10
C SER A 78 20.49 4.10 -25.52
N LYS A 79 19.59 3.74 -24.59
CA LYS A 79 18.62 4.68 -23.99
C LYS A 79 18.79 4.86 -22.49
N VAL A 80 19.27 3.84 -21.78
CA VAL A 80 19.44 3.87 -20.32
C VAL A 80 20.91 3.69 -20.01
N PHE A 81 21.47 4.68 -19.32
CA PHE A 81 22.86 4.67 -18.90
C PHE A 81 22.97 4.91 -17.39
N VAL A 82 23.61 3.98 -16.70
CA VAL A 82 23.91 4.08 -15.28
C VAL A 82 25.39 3.77 -15.10
N ASN A 83 26.17 4.78 -14.70
CA ASN A 83 27.61 4.63 -14.48
C ASN A 83 27.90 3.55 -13.44
N ASN A 84 28.87 2.69 -13.76
CA ASN A 84 29.39 1.63 -12.89
C ASN A 84 28.30 0.73 -12.29
N VAL A 85 27.24 0.46 -13.05
CA VAL A 85 26.13 -0.39 -12.60
C VAL A 85 26.60 -1.81 -12.25
N GLU A 86 27.72 -2.27 -12.81
CA GLU A 86 28.30 -3.58 -12.51
C GLU A 86 28.74 -3.70 -11.04
N GLU A 87 29.19 -2.60 -10.41
CA GLU A 87 29.65 -2.57 -9.02
C GLU A 87 28.55 -3.05 -8.07
N ILE A 88 27.27 -2.84 -8.40
CA ILE A 88 26.17 -3.17 -7.49
C ILE A 88 26.03 -4.68 -7.27
N ILE A 89 26.56 -5.53 -8.17
CA ILE A 89 26.40 -6.98 -8.01
C ILE A 89 27.14 -7.47 -6.75
N ARG A 90 28.41 -7.06 -6.58
CA ARG A 90 29.29 -7.53 -5.50
C ARG A 90 29.97 -6.42 -4.69
N ASP A 91 30.48 -5.39 -5.34
CA ASP A 91 31.40 -4.41 -4.71
C ASP A 91 30.67 -3.31 -3.93
N ALA A 92 29.49 -2.90 -4.41
CA ALA A 92 28.67 -1.87 -3.78
C ALA A 92 27.16 -2.14 -3.86
N PRO A 93 26.63 -3.24 -3.28
CA PRO A 93 25.19 -3.56 -3.29
C PRO A 93 24.28 -2.44 -2.77
N GLN A 94 24.76 -1.64 -1.82
CA GLN A 94 24.06 -0.48 -1.26
C GLN A 94 23.76 0.63 -2.28
N LYS A 95 24.44 0.65 -3.44
CA LYS A 95 24.16 1.58 -4.54
C LYS A 95 22.99 1.13 -5.41
N ALA A 96 22.56 -0.13 -5.31
CA ALA A 96 21.51 -0.68 -6.17
C ALA A 96 20.17 0.08 -6.15
N PRO A 97 19.66 0.59 -5.01
CA PRO A 97 18.45 1.43 -4.99
C PRO A 97 18.61 2.72 -5.81
N TYR A 98 19.79 3.33 -5.77
CA TYR A 98 20.10 4.53 -6.55
C TYR A 98 20.14 4.20 -8.04
N CYS A 99 20.81 3.11 -8.43
CA CYS A 99 20.84 2.66 -9.83
C CYS A 99 19.44 2.36 -10.35
N LEU A 100 18.61 1.67 -9.57
CA LEU A 100 17.22 1.36 -9.93
C LEU A 100 16.41 2.65 -10.15
N ASN A 101 16.49 3.62 -9.23
CA ASN A 101 15.84 4.92 -9.38
C ASN A 101 16.35 5.68 -10.62
N SER A 102 17.65 5.63 -10.91
CA SER A 102 18.23 6.25 -12.09
C SER A 102 17.68 5.66 -13.39
N VAL A 103 17.44 4.35 -13.44
CA VAL A 103 16.73 3.72 -14.57
C VAL A 103 15.33 4.29 -14.69
N PHE A 104 14.55 4.31 -13.60
CA PHE A 104 13.19 4.84 -13.58
C PHE A 104 13.06 6.30 -14.04
N ASP A 105 14.05 7.14 -13.77
CA ASP A 105 14.05 8.54 -14.23
C ASP A 105 14.34 8.68 -15.73
N GLN A 106 14.98 7.68 -16.34
CA GLN A 106 15.32 7.63 -17.76
C GLN A 106 14.18 7.03 -18.62
N LEU A 107 13.37 6.11 -18.09
CA LEU A 107 12.23 5.52 -18.81
C LEU A 107 11.13 6.58 -19.08
N LYS A 108 10.76 6.78 -20.35
CA LYS A 108 9.86 7.88 -20.77
C LYS A 108 8.45 7.45 -21.12
N ASP A 109 8.30 6.33 -21.83
CA ASP A 109 7.03 5.85 -22.36
C ASP A 109 6.68 4.44 -21.86
N THR A 110 5.43 4.02 -22.11
CA THR A 110 4.92 2.71 -21.69
C THR A 110 5.78 1.56 -22.21
N ALA A 111 6.27 1.64 -23.45
CA ALA A 111 7.09 0.58 -24.04
C ALA A 111 8.45 0.44 -23.35
N ASP A 112 9.06 1.55 -22.92
CA ASP A 112 10.28 1.52 -22.11
C ASP A 112 10.05 0.83 -20.75
N TYR A 113 8.89 1.06 -20.11
CA TYR A 113 8.51 0.38 -18.86
C TYR A 113 8.23 -1.10 -19.06
N GLU A 114 7.47 -1.48 -20.08
CA GLU A 114 7.18 -2.89 -20.41
C GLU A 114 8.47 -3.67 -20.68
N ARG A 115 9.40 -3.11 -21.45
CA ARG A 115 10.72 -3.74 -21.67
C ARG A 115 11.49 -3.93 -20.37
N PHE A 116 11.48 -2.93 -19.49
CA PHE A 116 12.13 -3.04 -18.19
C PHE A 116 11.50 -4.14 -17.35
N TYR A 117 10.17 -4.17 -17.23
CA TYR A 117 9.48 -5.19 -16.45
C TYR A 117 9.69 -6.59 -17.03
N SER A 118 9.62 -6.77 -18.36
CA SER A 118 9.91 -8.05 -19.03
C SER A 118 11.31 -8.55 -18.69
N ALA A 119 12.33 -7.68 -18.78
CA ALA A 119 13.70 -8.06 -18.44
C ALA A 119 13.86 -8.51 -16.97
N ILE A 120 13.17 -7.85 -16.04
CA ILE A 120 13.16 -8.27 -14.63
C ILE A 120 12.35 -9.56 -14.44
N ASN A 121 11.22 -9.74 -15.13
CA ASN A 121 10.38 -10.93 -15.04
C ASN A 121 11.14 -12.19 -15.51
N GLU A 122 11.90 -12.09 -16.60
CA GLU A 122 12.70 -13.21 -17.11
C GLU A 122 13.81 -13.65 -16.16
N ARG A 123 14.45 -12.71 -15.46
CA ARG A 123 15.67 -12.98 -14.68
C ARG A 123 15.44 -13.06 -13.18
N ALA A 124 14.44 -12.36 -12.66
CA ALA A 124 14.17 -12.19 -11.25
C ALA A 124 12.66 -12.09 -10.97
N LYS A 125 11.86 -13.00 -11.55
CA LYS A 125 10.39 -13.05 -11.39
C LYS A 125 9.89 -12.88 -9.95
N PHE A 126 10.57 -13.45 -8.95
CA PHE A 126 10.19 -13.32 -7.54
C PHE A 126 10.11 -11.86 -7.05
N VAL A 127 10.78 -10.91 -7.71
CA VAL A 127 10.80 -9.48 -7.36
C VAL A 127 9.40 -8.88 -7.33
N PHE A 128 8.49 -9.37 -8.16
CA PHE A 128 7.11 -8.89 -8.25
C PHE A 128 6.25 -9.27 -7.03
N THR A 129 6.74 -10.11 -6.11
CA THR A 129 6.07 -10.42 -4.84
C THR A 129 5.90 -9.18 -3.94
N ILE A 130 6.91 -8.30 -3.86
CA ILE A 130 6.80 -7.08 -3.04
C ILE A 130 5.76 -6.11 -3.62
N PRO A 131 5.76 -5.78 -4.93
CA PRO A 131 4.68 -5.01 -5.52
C PRO A 131 3.30 -5.64 -5.25
N ALA A 132 3.15 -6.97 -5.39
CA ALA A 132 1.89 -7.66 -5.13
C ALA A 132 1.43 -7.49 -3.68
N TYR A 133 2.37 -7.61 -2.74
CA TYR A 133 2.09 -7.47 -1.32
C TYR A 133 1.72 -6.03 -0.95
N VAL A 134 2.53 -5.05 -1.36
CA VAL A 134 2.35 -3.64 -1.00
C VAL A 134 1.06 -3.10 -1.61
N THR A 135 0.82 -3.30 -2.91
CA THR A 135 -0.40 -2.79 -3.55
C THR A 135 -1.65 -3.53 -3.07
N GLY A 136 -1.55 -4.84 -2.87
CA GLY A 136 -2.65 -5.63 -2.32
C GLY A 136 -3.06 -5.19 -0.92
N LEU A 137 -2.11 -4.98 0.00
CA LEU A 137 -2.39 -4.56 1.37
C LEU A 137 -2.93 -3.12 1.43
N LEU A 138 -2.39 -2.21 0.61
CA LEU A 138 -2.93 -0.85 0.49
C LEU A 138 -4.39 -0.88 0.00
N LEU A 139 -4.70 -1.70 -1.01
CA LEU A 139 -6.07 -1.84 -1.52
C LEU A 139 -7.01 -2.54 -0.54
N PHE A 140 -6.50 -3.53 0.19
CA PHE A 140 -7.26 -4.23 1.22
C PHE A 140 -7.67 -3.28 2.36
N TYR A 141 -6.72 -2.53 2.90
CA TYR A 141 -7.02 -1.52 3.91
C TYR A 141 -7.90 -0.40 3.34
N SER A 142 -7.69 0.01 2.09
CA SER A 142 -8.59 0.95 1.41
C SER A 142 -10.03 0.41 1.33
N GLY A 143 -10.20 -0.89 1.11
CA GLY A 143 -11.50 -1.56 1.15
C GLY A 143 -12.21 -1.39 2.49
N MET A 144 -11.49 -1.54 3.60
CA MET A 144 -12.02 -1.28 4.94
C MET A 144 -12.45 0.18 5.10
N LEU A 145 -11.61 1.13 4.69
CA LEU A 145 -11.93 2.56 4.72
C LEU A 145 -13.17 2.90 3.89
N ILE A 146 -13.32 2.28 2.72
CA ILE A 146 -14.51 2.43 1.86
C ILE A 146 -15.75 1.90 2.59
N GLY A 147 -15.67 0.74 3.21
CA GLY A 147 -16.77 0.15 3.97
C GLY A 147 -17.21 1.00 5.14
N ASP A 148 -16.25 1.48 5.94
CA ASP A 148 -16.51 2.36 7.08
C ASP A 148 -17.16 3.67 6.61
N THR A 149 -16.67 4.23 5.50
CA THR A 149 -17.21 5.44 4.90
C THR A 149 -18.64 5.23 4.40
N ILE A 150 -18.91 4.14 3.66
CA ILE A 150 -20.26 3.82 3.18
C ILE A 150 -21.23 3.68 4.35
N LYS A 151 -20.82 2.98 5.41
CA LYS A 151 -21.63 2.73 6.61
C LYS A 151 -21.93 4.01 7.39
N LYS A 152 -20.91 4.80 7.73
CA LYS A 152 -21.05 6.03 8.54
C LYS A 152 -21.76 7.16 7.78
N GLN A 153 -21.51 7.27 6.47
CA GLN A 153 -22.02 8.37 5.64
C GLN A 153 -23.26 7.98 4.82
N GLN A 154 -23.81 6.78 5.03
CA GLN A 154 -25.02 6.27 4.36
C GLN A 154 -24.94 6.30 2.82
N LEU A 155 -23.77 5.96 2.26
CA LEU A 155 -23.50 5.98 0.82
C LEU A 155 -23.83 4.65 0.13
N ASP A 156 -25.00 4.09 0.42
CA ASP A 156 -25.44 2.79 -0.10
C ASP A 156 -25.58 2.75 -1.64
N ASN A 157 -25.71 3.93 -2.25
CA ASN A 157 -25.76 4.13 -3.71
C ASN A 157 -24.44 3.81 -4.44
N ILE A 158 -23.30 3.76 -3.75
CA ILE A 158 -22.00 3.49 -4.39
C ILE A 158 -21.96 2.05 -4.89
N LYS A 159 -21.70 1.86 -6.18
CA LYS A 159 -21.61 0.56 -6.86
C LYS A 159 -20.26 0.33 -7.52
N ARG A 160 -19.51 1.41 -7.78
CA ARG A 160 -18.19 1.36 -8.41
C ARG A 160 -17.15 2.14 -7.62
N VAL A 161 -15.94 1.60 -7.54
CA VAL A 161 -14.75 2.28 -7.03
C VAL A 161 -13.76 2.42 -8.18
N ASP A 162 -13.44 3.65 -8.55
CA ASP A 162 -12.38 3.97 -9.51
C ASP A 162 -11.07 4.17 -8.72
N VAL A 163 -10.10 3.26 -8.92
CA VAL A 163 -8.79 3.29 -8.26
C VAL A 163 -7.85 4.17 -9.06
N LEU A 164 -7.33 5.21 -8.42
CA LEU A 164 -6.45 6.22 -8.98
C LEU A 164 -5.13 6.19 -8.20
N THR A 165 -4.02 5.89 -8.87
CA THR A 165 -2.71 5.83 -8.21
C THR A 165 -1.82 6.97 -8.62
N PHE A 166 -1.14 7.54 -7.64
CA PHE A 166 -0.34 8.74 -7.76
C PHE A 166 1.07 8.55 -7.18
N GLY A 167 1.93 9.53 -7.39
CA GLY A 167 3.33 9.51 -7.00
C GLY A 167 4.21 8.55 -7.81
N LYS A 168 5.53 8.80 -7.80
CA LYS A 168 6.50 7.88 -8.43
C LYS A 168 6.35 6.44 -7.93
N GLY A 169 6.00 6.26 -6.64
CA GLY A 169 5.77 4.94 -6.06
C GLY A 169 4.48 4.28 -6.54
N GLY A 170 3.48 5.02 -7.03
CA GLY A 170 2.25 4.46 -7.59
C GLY A 170 2.51 3.54 -8.79
N ARG A 171 3.68 3.65 -9.40
CA ARG A 171 4.14 2.72 -10.44
C ARG A 171 4.21 1.27 -9.97
N LEU A 172 4.28 0.99 -8.66
CA LEU A 172 4.19 -0.38 -8.12
C LEU A 172 2.95 -1.12 -8.64
N PHE A 173 1.84 -0.41 -8.87
CA PHE A 173 0.61 -0.99 -9.41
C PHE A 173 0.73 -1.44 -10.88
N HIS A 174 1.79 -1.03 -11.58
CA HIS A 174 2.00 -1.40 -12.97
C HIS A 174 2.83 -2.69 -13.09
N TRP A 175 3.66 -2.97 -12.09
CA TRP A 175 4.60 -4.11 -12.11
C TRP A 175 3.87 -5.42 -12.35
N LEU A 176 2.72 -5.64 -11.73
CA LEU A 176 2.02 -6.93 -11.75
C LEU A 176 1.45 -7.32 -13.12
N ARG A 177 1.30 -6.36 -14.04
CA ARG A 177 0.80 -6.64 -15.40
C ARG A 177 1.74 -7.52 -16.19
N GLU A 178 3.02 -7.44 -15.92
CA GLU A 178 4.03 -8.24 -16.61
C GLU A 178 3.94 -9.73 -16.23
N PRO A 179 4.04 -10.14 -14.95
CA PRO A 179 3.97 -11.56 -14.59
C PRO A 179 2.56 -12.16 -14.68
N ALA A 180 1.49 -11.35 -14.59
CA ALA A 180 0.11 -11.84 -14.48
C ALA A 180 -0.79 -11.50 -15.68
N GLY A 181 -0.43 -10.50 -16.47
CA GLY A 181 -1.33 -9.85 -17.42
C GLY A 181 -2.28 -8.85 -16.75
N THR A 182 -2.84 -7.93 -17.54
CA THR A 182 -3.72 -6.86 -17.08
C THR A 182 -4.97 -7.39 -16.37
N ASN A 183 -5.69 -8.33 -16.98
CA ASN A 183 -6.95 -8.84 -16.41
C ASN A 183 -6.76 -9.52 -15.05
N ALA A 184 -5.71 -10.33 -14.88
CA ALA A 184 -5.45 -11.00 -13.60
C ALA A 184 -5.00 -10.01 -12.53
N THR A 185 -4.25 -8.96 -12.93
CA THR A 185 -3.83 -7.87 -12.05
C THR A 185 -5.02 -7.05 -11.56
N GLU A 186 -5.90 -6.60 -12.47
CA GLU A 186 -7.09 -5.85 -12.11
C GLU A 186 -8.04 -6.67 -11.24
N ARG A 187 -8.19 -7.96 -11.54
CA ARG A 187 -8.97 -8.87 -10.70
C ARG A 187 -8.38 -8.98 -9.30
N TYR A 188 -7.05 -9.13 -9.17
CA TYR A 188 -6.39 -9.13 -7.86
C TYR A 188 -6.64 -7.84 -7.09
N TYR A 189 -6.60 -6.69 -7.76
CA TYR A 189 -6.93 -5.41 -7.12
C TYR A 189 -8.38 -5.34 -6.65
N ALA A 190 -9.32 -5.82 -7.47
CA ALA A 190 -10.73 -5.91 -7.09
C ALA A 190 -10.96 -6.89 -5.93
N ASP A 191 -10.31 -8.06 -5.95
CA ASP A 191 -10.37 -9.08 -4.92
C ASP A 191 -9.85 -8.50 -3.58
N CYS A 192 -8.72 -7.76 -3.58
CA CYS A 192 -8.20 -7.11 -2.38
C CYS A 192 -9.13 -6.04 -1.81
N VAL A 193 -9.63 -5.11 -2.65
CA VAL A 193 -10.56 -4.07 -2.19
C VAL A 193 -11.83 -4.68 -1.61
N ASN A 194 -12.44 -5.64 -2.31
CA ASN A 194 -13.67 -6.25 -1.83
C ASN A 194 -13.44 -7.13 -0.59
N ALA A 195 -12.29 -7.82 -0.48
CA ALA A 195 -11.99 -8.59 0.73
C ALA A 195 -11.89 -7.70 1.97
N GLY A 196 -11.28 -6.51 1.86
CA GLY A 196 -11.27 -5.53 2.95
C GLY A 196 -12.63 -4.89 3.22
N LEU A 197 -13.40 -4.61 2.17
CA LEU A 197 -14.75 -4.04 2.25
C LEU A 197 -15.70 -4.96 3.05
N HIS A 198 -15.67 -6.27 2.76
CA HIS A 198 -16.52 -7.27 3.40
C HIS A 198 -16.27 -7.44 4.90
N LEU A 199 -15.13 -6.97 5.41
CA LEU A 199 -14.86 -6.98 6.86
C LEU A 199 -15.64 -5.89 7.61
N ILE A 200 -16.17 -4.89 6.90
CA ILE A 200 -16.89 -3.75 7.49
C ILE A 200 -18.38 -3.77 7.10
N VAL A 201 -18.67 -4.07 5.83
CA VAL A 201 -20.03 -4.08 5.28
C VAL A 201 -20.22 -5.27 4.34
N ASP A 202 -21.37 -5.92 4.43
CA ASP A 202 -21.76 -7.01 3.51
C ASP A 202 -22.21 -6.43 2.15
N LYS A 203 -21.23 -5.97 1.36
CA LYS A 203 -21.42 -5.31 0.08
C LYS A 203 -20.24 -5.57 -0.84
N GLU A 204 -20.54 -5.76 -2.12
CA GLU A 204 -19.55 -5.84 -3.19
C GLU A 204 -19.64 -4.61 -4.10
N VAL A 205 -18.49 -4.13 -4.57
CA VAL A 205 -18.39 -3.03 -5.54
C VAL A 205 -17.59 -3.46 -6.77
N SER A 206 -17.97 -2.94 -7.93
CA SER A 206 -17.14 -3.02 -9.13
C SER A 206 -15.90 -2.17 -8.94
N VAL A 207 -14.72 -2.74 -9.07
CA VAL A 207 -13.45 -2.01 -8.94
C VAL A 207 -12.85 -1.79 -10.32
N GLN A 208 -12.53 -0.54 -10.65
CA GLN A 208 -11.94 -0.17 -11.93
C GLN A 208 -10.60 0.54 -11.68
N TYR A 209 -9.50 -0.10 -12.07
CA TYR A 209 -8.19 0.54 -12.04
C TYR A 209 -8.02 1.49 -13.25
N ARG A 210 -7.66 2.76 -12.98
CA ARG A 210 -7.65 3.82 -13.99
C ARG A 210 -6.29 3.96 -14.68
N HIS A 211 -6.07 3.14 -15.70
CA HIS A 211 -4.86 3.18 -16.53
C HIS A 211 -4.65 4.51 -17.27
N ASP A 212 -5.75 5.20 -17.54
CA ASP A 212 -5.77 6.46 -18.28
C ASP A 212 -5.08 7.60 -17.53
N ILE A 213 -4.83 7.51 -16.22
CA ILE A 213 -4.16 8.58 -15.48
C ILE A 213 -2.65 8.33 -15.24
N GLU A 214 -2.13 7.18 -15.66
CA GLU A 214 -0.74 6.75 -15.40
C GLU A 214 0.33 7.68 -15.98
N VAL A 215 0.04 8.31 -17.11
CA VAL A 215 0.96 9.23 -17.80
C VAL A 215 1.17 10.51 -16.98
N ASP A 216 0.19 10.89 -16.16
CA ASP A 216 0.18 12.11 -15.36
C ASP A 216 0.81 11.94 -13.96
N ASN A 217 1.34 10.75 -13.65
CA ASN A 217 1.80 10.34 -12.32
C ASN A 217 2.97 11.19 -11.73
N LYS A 218 3.66 12.02 -12.53
CA LYS A 218 4.73 12.93 -12.06
C LYS A 218 4.30 14.38 -11.87
N SER A 219 3.11 14.77 -12.34
CA SER A 219 2.73 16.18 -12.49
C SER A 219 1.55 16.61 -11.63
N GLU A 220 0.97 15.71 -10.84
CA GLU A 220 -0.23 16.00 -10.06
C GLU A 220 -0.01 17.05 -8.99
N VAL A 221 1.03 16.94 -8.16
CA VAL A 221 1.35 17.93 -7.11
C VAL A 221 1.50 19.32 -7.73
N ALA A 222 2.24 19.43 -8.84
CA ALA A 222 2.36 20.68 -9.56
C ALA A 222 1.02 21.17 -10.11
N LYS A 223 0.19 20.29 -10.69
CA LYS A 223 -1.13 20.65 -11.25
C LYS A 223 -2.13 21.07 -10.17
N GLY A 224 -2.14 20.41 -9.01
CA GLY A 224 -2.98 20.74 -7.86
C GLY A 224 -2.65 22.12 -7.27
N LEU A 225 -1.36 22.48 -7.24
CA LEU A 225 -0.92 23.81 -6.77
C LEU A 225 -1.33 24.97 -7.68
N VAL A 226 -1.55 24.74 -8.99
CA VAL A 226 -1.95 25.81 -9.95
C VAL A 226 -3.45 25.86 -10.25
N GLN A 227 -4.22 24.86 -9.83
CA GLN A 227 -5.68 24.84 -10.03
C GLN A 227 -6.40 24.70 -8.69
N PRO A 228 -6.60 25.81 -7.95
CA PRO A 228 -7.40 25.78 -6.74
C PRO A 228 -8.86 25.51 -7.12
N ARG A 229 -9.28 24.26 -6.99
CA ARG A 229 -10.70 23.91 -6.87
C ARG A 229 -10.95 23.63 -5.40
N GLU A 230 -11.89 24.37 -4.83
CA GLU A 230 -12.32 24.14 -3.46
C GLU A 230 -12.95 22.75 -3.38
N VAL A 231 -12.30 21.84 -2.65
CA VAL A 231 -12.83 20.51 -2.36
C VAL A 231 -13.64 20.65 -1.07
N VAL A 232 -14.91 20.24 -1.12
CA VAL A 232 -15.75 20.21 0.07
C VAL A 232 -15.24 19.06 0.95
N MET A 233 -14.92 19.36 2.20
CA MET A 233 -14.59 18.34 3.19
C MET A 233 -15.86 17.92 3.91
N SER A 234 -16.01 16.63 4.20
CA SER A 234 -17.08 16.17 5.09
C SER A 234 -16.88 16.78 6.48
N ASP A 235 -17.96 17.20 7.14
CA ASP A 235 -17.90 17.68 8.53
C ASP A 235 -17.42 16.57 9.51
N ALA A 236 -17.55 15.31 9.09
CA ALA A 236 -17.06 14.13 9.81
C ALA A 236 -15.67 13.65 9.33
N LEU A 237 -14.97 14.44 8.50
CA LEU A 237 -13.62 14.13 8.11
C LEU A 237 -12.71 14.21 9.35
N ASP A 238 -12.33 13.05 9.87
CA ASP A 238 -11.21 12.94 10.79
C ASP A 238 -10.07 12.16 10.16
N GLY A 239 -8.84 12.54 10.54
CA GLY A 239 -7.61 11.87 10.10
C GLY A 239 -7.28 10.66 10.95
N LYS A 240 -8.27 10.04 11.61
CA LYS A 240 -8.02 8.90 12.48
C LYS A 240 -7.91 7.63 11.66
N GLU A 241 -7.07 6.72 12.14
CA GLU A 241 -6.86 5.43 11.49
C GLU A 241 -7.75 4.37 12.11
N LEU A 242 -8.28 3.46 11.30
CA LEU A 242 -9.02 2.32 11.83
C LEU A 242 -8.04 1.34 12.51
N CYS A 243 -8.52 0.56 13.48
CA CYS A 243 -7.77 -0.57 13.99
C CYS A 243 -7.45 -1.55 12.85
N GLY A 244 -8.47 -1.91 12.07
CA GLY A 244 -8.33 -2.80 10.91
C GLY A 244 -8.11 -4.27 11.25
N GLU A 245 -7.99 -4.63 12.52
CA GLU A 245 -7.75 -6.00 12.98
C GLU A 245 -8.79 -6.42 14.02
N GLU A 246 -8.98 -7.73 14.20
CA GLU A 246 -9.77 -8.34 15.26
C GLU A 246 -8.85 -8.99 16.31
N GLY A 247 -9.33 -9.09 17.55
CA GLY A 247 -8.56 -9.72 18.62
C GLY A 247 -7.48 -8.80 19.20
N VAL A 248 -7.65 -7.48 19.04
CA VAL A 248 -6.82 -6.48 19.70
C VAL A 248 -7.53 -6.02 20.97
N SER A 249 -6.79 -5.94 22.07
CA SER A 249 -7.30 -5.37 23.32
C SER A 249 -6.32 -4.38 23.92
N PHE A 250 -6.84 -3.41 24.66
CA PHE A 250 -6.08 -2.38 25.32
C PHE A 250 -6.45 -2.31 26.80
N ARG A 251 -5.44 -2.33 27.66
CA ARG A 251 -5.57 -2.13 29.10
C ARG A 251 -5.32 -0.66 29.42
N ASP A 252 -6.36 0.01 29.92
CA ASP A 252 -6.25 1.41 30.34
C ASP A 252 -5.47 1.56 31.66
N GLY A 253 -5.17 2.82 32.05
CA GLY A 253 -4.49 3.12 33.31
C GLY A 253 -5.25 2.75 34.58
N ASN A 254 -6.54 2.38 34.47
CA ASN A 254 -7.38 1.88 35.56
C ASN A 254 -7.49 0.35 35.56
N ASN A 255 -6.68 -0.34 34.74
CA ASN A 255 -6.65 -1.79 34.60
C ASN A 255 -7.92 -2.39 33.94
N ASN A 256 -8.75 -1.57 33.29
CA ASN A 256 -9.88 -2.05 32.50
C ASN A 256 -9.38 -2.53 31.12
N VAL A 257 -9.92 -3.64 30.64
CA VAL A 257 -9.62 -4.17 29.31
C VAL A 257 -10.70 -3.71 28.34
N ILE A 258 -10.29 -2.96 27.32
CA ILE A 258 -11.10 -2.49 26.21
C ILE A 258 -10.79 -3.38 25.02
N THR A 259 -11.78 -4.07 24.46
CA THR A 259 -11.63 -4.78 23.20
C THR A 259 -11.81 -3.79 22.05
N LEU A 260 -10.86 -3.77 21.12
CA LEU A 260 -10.92 -2.96 19.92
C LEU A 260 -11.50 -3.78 18.77
N ASN A 261 -12.51 -3.22 18.11
CA ASN A 261 -13.12 -3.75 16.91
C ASN A 261 -12.37 -3.24 15.68
N THR A 262 -12.58 -3.89 14.54
CA THR A 262 -11.96 -3.51 13.25
C THR A 262 -12.24 -2.06 12.86
N GLU A 263 -13.45 -1.57 13.13
CA GLU A 263 -13.91 -0.20 12.82
C GLU A 263 -13.50 0.85 13.86
N ASP A 264 -12.96 0.44 15.00
CA ASP A 264 -12.62 1.38 16.07
C ASP A 264 -11.46 2.26 15.61
N GLU A 265 -11.60 3.55 15.82
CA GLU A 265 -10.57 4.52 15.50
C GLU A 265 -9.48 4.54 16.57
N LEU A 266 -8.23 4.50 16.13
CA LEU A 266 -7.09 4.55 17.00
C LEU A 266 -6.69 5.99 17.28
N THR A 267 -6.49 6.30 18.56
CA THR A 267 -5.87 7.53 19.02
C THR A 267 -4.44 7.25 19.52
N GLY A 268 -3.66 8.30 19.71
CA GLY A 268 -2.29 8.19 20.25
C GLY A 268 -2.19 7.47 21.60
N ALA A 269 -3.26 7.51 22.41
CA ALA A 269 -3.30 6.88 23.72
C ALA A 269 -3.06 5.36 23.67
N TYR A 270 -3.43 4.69 22.57
CA TYR A 270 -3.19 3.25 22.41
C TYR A 270 -1.71 2.89 22.17
N PHE A 271 -0.90 3.88 21.75
CA PHE A 271 0.51 3.70 21.40
C PHE A 271 1.46 4.24 22.47
N ASP A 272 0.96 5.01 23.43
CA ASP A 272 1.74 5.57 24.53
C ASP A 272 2.28 4.48 25.48
N ASN A 273 3.17 4.85 26.39
CA ASN A 273 3.78 3.99 27.40
C ASN A 273 4.35 2.68 26.82
N HIS A 274 5.15 2.77 25.76
CA HIS A 274 5.82 1.63 25.12
C HIS A 274 4.86 0.53 24.65
N MET A 275 3.59 0.86 24.43
CA MET A 275 2.53 -0.08 24.06
C MET A 275 2.29 -1.20 25.10
N GLU A 276 2.69 -1.03 26.35
CA GLU A 276 2.50 -2.05 27.40
C GLU A 276 1.03 -2.40 27.65
N GLY A 277 0.11 -1.51 27.27
CA GLY A 277 -1.33 -1.70 27.41
C GLY A 277 -1.95 -2.53 26.30
N ILE A 278 -1.32 -2.72 25.13
CA ILE A 278 -1.94 -3.44 24.01
C ILE A 278 -1.63 -4.95 24.08
N ASP A 279 -2.60 -5.76 23.70
CA ASP A 279 -2.42 -7.20 23.55
C ASP A 279 -3.13 -7.70 22.28
N PHE A 280 -2.59 -8.77 21.70
CA PHE A 280 -3.04 -9.34 20.43
C PHE A 280 -3.33 -10.83 20.61
N SER A 281 -4.57 -11.26 20.38
CA SER A 281 -4.93 -12.68 20.41
C SER A 281 -4.72 -13.39 19.06
N GLY A 282 -4.35 -12.67 18.00
CA GLY A 282 -4.17 -13.21 16.66
C GLY A 282 -4.06 -12.11 15.59
N THR A 283 -4.14 -12.51 14.33
CA THR A 283 -3.98 -11.67 13.12
C THR A 283 -5.06 -12.01 12.09
N LYS A 284 -6.34 -12.01 12.52
CA LYS A 284 -7.44 -12.63 11.78
C LYS A 284 -7.73 -11.90 10.46
N ASN A 285 -7.85 -10.59 10.47
CA ASN A 285 -8.12 -9.80 9.27
C ASN A 285 -6.89 -9.77 8.36
N PHE A 286 -5.69 -9.69 8.93
CA PHE A 286 -4.45 -9.83 8.17
C PHE A 286 -4.35 -11.20 7.45
N GLN A 287 -4.83 -12.29 8.06
CA GLN A 287 -4.91 -13.61 7.40
C GLN A 287 -5.82 -13.58 6.17
N VAL A 288 -6.95 -12.87 6.21
CA VAL A 288 -7.84 -12.70 5.03
C VAL A 288 -7.11 -12.02 3.88
N PHE A 289 -6.32 -10.98 4.15
CA PHE A 289 -5.46 -10.37 3.13
C PHE A 289 -4.42 -11.38 2.61
N MET A 290 -3.76 -12.11 3.51
CA MET A 290 -2.74 -13.09 3.14
C MET A 290 -3.29 -14.22 2.27
N GLU A 291 -4.57 -14.59 2.39
CA GLU A 291 -5.21 -15.53 1.48
C GLU A 291 -5.25 -15.01 0.04
N GLN A 292 -5.64 -13.75 -0.15
CA GLN A 292 -5.65 -13.10 -1.47
C GLN A 292 -4.24 -13.00 -2.06
N PHE A 293 -3.29 -12.56 -1.24
CA PHE A 293 -1.88 -12.45 -1.64
C PHE A 293 -1.31 -13.82 -2.02
N CYS A 294 -1.45 -14.83 -1.16
CA CYS A 294 -0.92 -16.18 -1.38
C CYS A 294 -1.53 -16.83 -2.63
N ASP A 295 -2.85 -16.73 -2.85
CA ASP A 295 -3.48 -17.23 -4.08
C ASP A 295 -2.89 -16.56 -5.33
N PHE A 296 -2.71 -15.24 -5.27
CA PHE A 296 -2.14 -14.49 -6.38
C PHE A 296 -0.69 -14.89 -6.68
N VAL A 297 0.19 -14.93 -5.68
CA VAL A 297 1.62 -15.20 -5.89
C VAL A 297 1.94 -16.66 -6.19
N SER A 298 1.14 -17.61 -5.69
CA SER A 298 1.34 -19.05 -5.94
C SER A 298 0.61 -19.53 -7.19
N ASN A 299 -0.73 -19.50 -7.17
CA ASN A 299 -1.57 -20.14 -8.16
C ASN A 299 -1.66 -19.34 -9.45
N LYS A 300 -1.94 -18.03 -9.34
CA LYS A 300 -2.21 -17.19 -10.52
C LYS A 300 -0.93 -16.83 -11.28
N THR A 301 0.17 -16.57 -10.57
CA THR A 301 1.37 -15.97 -11.17
C THR A 301 2.65 -16.79 -11.01
N LYS A 302 2.70 -17.72 -10.06
CA LYS A 302 3.90 -18.50 -9.71
C LYS A 302 5.12 -17.63 -9.41
N LEU A 303 4.90 -16.46 -8.80
CA LEU A 303 5.95 -15.57 -8.32
C LEU A 303 6.70 -16.21 -7.14
N TYR A 304 5.95 -16.89 -6.27
CA TYR A 304 6.48 -17.63 -5.13
C TYR A 304 5.56 -18.82 -4.80
N PRO A 305 5.95 -20.06 -5.18
CA PRO A 305 5.10 -21.24 -4.98
C PRO A 305 4.99 -21.73 -3.53
N ASP A 306 6.00 -21.50 -2.69
CA ASP A 306 6.08 -22.03 -1.32
C ASP A 306 5.29 -21.17 -0.30
N VAL A 307 4.00 -20.94 -0.58
CA VAL A 307 3.15 -20.07 0.25
C VAL A 307 2.80 -20.68 1.61
N ASP A 308 2.90 -22.00 1.77
CA ASP A 308 2.65 -22.64 3.07
C ASP A 308 3.69 -22.22 4.11
N ASN A 309 4.94 -22.05 3.68
CA ASN A 309 6.02 -21.49 4.49
C ASN A 309 5.72 -20.05 4.95
N LEU A 310 5.04 -19.25 4.13
CA LEU A 310 4.57 -17.91 4.53
C LEU A 310 3.41 -18.01 5.53
N ARG A 311 2.49 -18.96 5.35
CA ARG A 311 1.34 -19.15 6.25
C ARG A 311 1.78 -19.52 7.66
N GLU A 312 2.78 -20.38 7.80
CA GLU A 312 3.34 -20.76 9.10
C GLU A 312 3.88 -19.54 9.89
N ASP A 313 4.52 -18.58 9.20
CA ASP A 313 5.06 -17.38 9.85
C ASP A 313 3.99 -16.40 10.35
N ILE A 314 2.74 -16.54 9.90
CA ILE A 314 1.63 -15.65 10.31
C ILE A 314 1.22 -15.96 11.76
N ALA A 315 1.30 -17.22 12.19
CA ALA A 315 0.92 -17.62 13.54
C ALA A 315 1.69 -16.83 14.61
N GLU A 316 2.98 -16.56 14.37
CA GLU A 316 3.88 -15.82 15.25
C GLU A 316 4.00 -14.32 14.87
N LEU A 317 3.10 -13.79 14.04
CA LEU A 317 3.16 -12.37 13.66
C LEU A 317 2.77 -11.47 14.82
N HIS A 318 1.69 -11.79 15.52
CA HIS A 318 1.13 -10.99 16.61
C HIS A 318 2.16 -10.69 17.72
N THR A 319 3.06 -11.63 18.03
CA THR A 319 4.12 -11.48 19.03
C THR A 319 5.22 -10.48 18.62
N ARG A 320 5.30 -10.10 17.34
CA ARG A 320 6.34 -9.21 16.80
C ARG A 320 5.85 -7.80 16.51
N VAL A 321 4.54 -7.55 16.51
CA VAL A 321 3.94 -6.26 16.11
C VAL A 321 4.38 -5.13 17.04
N VAL A 322 4.31 -5.33 18.36
CA VAL A 322 4.74 -4.34 19.36
C VAL A 322 6.21 -3.94 19.15
N ASN A 323 7.09 -4.93 18.99
CA ASN A 323 8.51 -4.68 18.75
C ASN A 323 8.72 -3.94 17.42
N HIS A 324 7.95 -4.27 16.39
CA HIS A 324 8.02 -3.56 15.11
C HIS A 324 7.66 -2.07 15.25
N ILE A 325 6.55 -1.76 15.93
CA ILE A 325 6.06 -0.39 16.12
C ILE A 325 7.05 0.41 16.98
N THR A 326 7.50 -0.16 18.10
CA THR A 326 8.42 0.54 19.01
C THR A 326 9.82 0.75 18.40
N GLU A 327 10.20 -0.05 17.40
CA GLU A 327 11.42 0.16 16.61
C GLU A 327 11.29 1.26 15.54
N ASP A 328 10.07 1.67 15.18
CA ASP A 328 9.80 2.70 14.17
C ASP A 328 10.43 4.05 14.56
N LEU A 329 11.01 4.75 13.58
CA LEU A 329 11.67 6.03 13.80
C LEU A 329 10.71 7.13 14.22
N GLU A 330 9.49 7.16 13.69
CA GLU A 330 8.47 8.12 14.09
C GLU A 330 7.87 7.77 15.45
N TYR A 331 7.78 6.50 15.83
CA TYR A 331 7.46 6.13 17.21
C TYR A 331 8.52 6.67 18.18
N LYS A 332 9.79 6.44 17.87
CA LYS A 332 10.93 6.97 18.65
C LYS A 332 10.97 8.50 18.70
N LYS A 333 10.46 9.19 17.68
CA LYS A 333 10.29 10.65 17.70
C LYS A 333 9.09 11.07 18.55
N ALA A 334 7.98 10.33 18.48
CA ALA A 334 6.79 10.56 19.30
C ALA A 334 7.10 10.44 20.80
N LEU A 335 7.96 9.50 21.22
CA LEU A 335 8.45 9.39 22.61
C LEU A 335 9.18 10.64 23.12
N LYS A 336 9.68 11.49 22.22
CA LYS A 336 10.38 12.74 22.57
C LYS A 336 9.47 13.96 22.48
N HIS A 337 8.21 13.76 22.12
CA HIS A 337 7.23 14.83 21.99
C HIS A 337 6.70 15.23 23.37
N ASN A 338 6.73 16.53 23.69
CA ASN A 338 6.24 17.07 24.96
C ASN A 338 4.83 17.69 24.83
N GLY A 339 4.04 17.22 23.87
CA GLY A 339 2.66 17.67 23.65
C GLY A 339 1.64 16.92 24.52
N PRO A 340 0.39 17.39 24.56
CA PRO A 340 -0.67 16.79 25.36
C PRO A 340 -1.14 15.43 24.84
N GLU A 341 -0.93 15.15 23.55
CA GLU A 341 -1.30 13.90 22.90
C GLU A 341 -0.07 13.20 22.32
N PHE A 342 -0.05 11.87 22.39
CA PHE A 342 0.99 11.08 21.76
C PHE A 342 0.82 11.12 20.23
N PRO A 343 1.76 11.67 19.46
CA PRO A 343 1.50 12.03 18.05
C PRO A 343 1.63 10.85 17.08
N TYR A 344 1.79 9.62 17.58
CA TYR A 344 1.93 8.44 16.72
C TYR A 344 0.56 7.80 16.48
N HIS A 345 0.28 7.51 15.21
CA HIS A 345 -0.89 6.78 14.77
C HIS A 345 -0.51 5.86 13.60
N GLN A 346 -1.06 4.66 13.59
CA GLN A 346 -0.96 3.71 12.48
C GLN A 346 -2.06 2.64 12.62
N PRO A 347 -2.70 2.19 11.54
CA PRO A 347 -3.61 1.04 11.61
C PRO A 347 -2.85 -0.21 12.06
N ILE A 348 -3.42 -1.01 12.97
CA ILE A 348 -2.77 -2.24 13.46
C ILE A 348 -2.50 -3.19 12.29
N ILE A 349 -3.47 -3.38 11.40
CA ILE A 349 -3.30 -4.26 10.23
C ILE A 349 -2.15 -3.81 9.31
N ILE A 350 -1.92 -2.50 9.19
CA ILE A 350 -0.77 -2.01 8.42
C ILE A 350 0.54 -2.26 9.17
N ALA A 351 0.56 -2.14 10.50
CA ALA A 351 1.74 -2.47 11.31
C ALA A 351 2.09 -3.97 11.23
N GLU A 352 1.09 -4.85 11.30
CA GLU A 352 1.23 -6.29 11.05
C GLU A 352 1.79 -6.54 9.65
N GLY A 353 1.20 -5.91 8.64
CA GLY A 353 1.64 -6.08 7.27
C GLY A 353 3.05 -5.56 7.00
N ALA A 354 3.42 -4.42 7.57
CA ALA A 354 4.79 -3.90 7.50
C ALA A 354 5.78 -4.80 8.26
N CYS A 355 5.37 -5.39 9.38
CA CYS A 355 6.16 -6.36 10.13
C CYS A 355 6.39 -7.64 9.32
N PHE A 356 5.33 -8.18 8.71
CA PHE A 356 5.40 -9.40 7.91
C PHE A 356 6.13 -9.20 6.58
N LEU A 357 6.10 -8.00 6.00
CA LEU A 357 6.90 -7.67 4.82
C LEU A 357 8.41 -7.87 5.06
N LYS A 358 8.91 -7.62 6.28
CA LYS A 358 10.30 -7.95 6.65
C LYS A 358 10.57 -9.46 6.53
N THR A 359 9.60 -10.30 6.87
CA THR A 359 9.68 -11.76 6.72
C THR A 359 9.71 -12.16 5.25
N ILE A 360 8.82 -11.60 4.42
CA ILE A 360 8.81 -11.83 2.96
C ILE A 360 10.17 -11.50 2.34
N ILE A 361 10.74 -10.34 2.67
CA ILE A 361 12.05 -9.94 2.13
C ILE A 361 13.14 -10.93 2.56
N LYS A 362 13.17 -11.33 3.83
CA LYS A 362 14.15 -12.29 4.34
C LYS A 362 14.03 -13.68 3.72
N LYS A 363 12.83 -14.11 3.31
CA LYS A 363 12.62 -15.44 2.72
C LYS A 363 12.80 -15.46 1.21
N ILE A 364 12.41 -14.39 0.52
CA ILE A 364 12.32 -14.38 -0.94
C ILE A 364 13.53 -13.67 -1.59
N PHE A 365 14.14 -12.69 -0.92
CA PHE A 365 15.17 -11.80 -1.50
C PHE A 365 16.59 -12.03 -0.97
N VAL A 366 16.85 -13.18 -0.33
CA VAL A 366 18.17 -13.56 0.19
C VAL A 366 18.94 -14.40 -0.83
#